data_AF-A0A084QFD1-F1
#
_entry.id   AF-A0A084QFD1-F1
#
_cell.length_a   1.000
_cell.length_b   1.000
_cell.length_c   1.000
_cell.angle_alpha   90.00
_cell.angle_beta   90.00
_cell.angle_gamma   90.00
#
_symmetry.space_group_name_H-M   'P 1'
#
loop_
_entity.id
_entity.type
_entity.pdbx_description
1 polymer ?
#
loop_
_entity_poly.entity_id
_entity_poly.type
_entity_poly.pdbx_seq_one_letter_code
_entity_poly.pdbx_strand_id
1 'polypeptide(L)'
;MTDKEATVFILDLGSSMAQSHCGREQSDLDWSMQYIWDKITDIVAANRKTLCVGVVGLRTDETSNRLQDDDGYENISVLQELGPMTMSSLRSLQQVIAPSSTISGDAISAIVVAVDMIDTFTKKLKWIRKVVMVTDGQGAIDADDIEDIAKKMNDSKIQLTVLGVDFDNLEYGFKEENKSSIKASCFPGFLMAVFNRHA
;
A
#
# COMPACT_ATOMS: atom_id res chain seq x y z
N MET A 1 26.26 -10.52 5.88
CA MET A 1 24.99 -11.22 6.17
C MET A 1 23.89 -10.48 5.45
N THR A 2 22.99 -11.18 4.75
CA THR A 2 21.88 -10.54 4.04
C THR A 2 20.86 -10.03 5.07
N ASP A 3 20.50 -8.75 4.98
CA ASP A 3 19.49 -8.17 5.86
C ASP A 3 18.12 -8.84 5.64
N LYS A 4 17.36 -9.00 6.72
CA LYS A 4 16.00 -9.51 6.69
C LYS A 4 15.05 -8.36 6.38
N GLU A 5 14.14 -8.54 5.45
CA GLU A 5 13.19 -7.53 5.02
C GLU A 5 11.76 -8.05 5.15
N ALA A 6 10.91 -7.22 5.76
CA ALA A 6 9.48 -7.43 5.88
C ALA A 6 8.77 -6.27 5.20
N THR A 7 8.09 -6.57 4.10
CA THR A 7 7.38 -5.59 3.29
C THR A 7 5.89 -5.92 3.29
N VAL A 8 5.06 -4.97 3.73
CA VAL A 8 3.60 -5.08 3.64
C VAL A 8 3.09 -4.12 2.57
N PHE A 9 2.30 -4.63 1.64
CA PHE A 9 1.61 -3.84 0.64
C PHE A 9 0.17 -3.59 1.09
N ILE A 10 -0.25 -2.34 1.14
CA ILE A 10 -1.64 -1.94 1.35
C ILE A 10 -2.20 -1.54 -0.01
N LEU A 11 -3.28 -2.19 -0.43
CA LEU A 11 -3.92 -1.98 -1.72
C LEU A 11 -5.31 -1.40 -1.47
N ASP A 12 -5.55 -0.18 -1.98
CA ASP A 12 -6.90 0.37 -2.04
C ASP A 12 -7.71 -0.37 -3.11
N LEU A 13 -8.75 -1.08 -2.68
CA LEU A 13 -9.66 -1.82 -3.53
C LEU A 13 -11.02 -1.14 -3.60
N GLY A 14 -11.11 0.15 -3.24
CA GLY A 14 -12.37 0.89 -3.30
C GLY A 14 -12.99 0.94 -4.70
N SER A 15 -14.30 1.20 -4.76
CA SER A 15 -15.02 1.27 -6.04
C SER A 15 -14.51 2.36 -6.98
N SER A 16 -13.86 3.39 -6.44
CA SER A 16 -13.21 4.48 -7.20
C SER A 16 -12.00 3.98 -8.01
N MET A 17 -11.28 2.97 -7.51
CA MET A 17 -10.13 2.35 -8.20
C MET A 17 -10.52 1.51 -9.43
N ALA A 18 -11.81 1.18 -9.57
CA ALA A 18 -12.35 0.50 -10.76
C ALA A 18 -12.53 1.45 -11.96
N GLN A 19 -12.43 2.76 -11.74
CA GLN A 19 -12.55 3.76 -12.80
C GLN A 19 -11.24 3.83 -13.61
N SER A 20 -11.38 4.23 -14.86
CA SER A 20 -10.24 4.52 -15.74
C SER A 20 -10.13 6.02 -15.90
N HIS A 21 -9.06 6.60 -15.37
CA HIS A 21 -8.79 8.02 -15.54
C HIS A 21 -7.72 8.28 -16.62
N CYS A 22 -7.78 9.48 -17.19
CA CYS A 22 -6.78 10.02 -18.11
C CYS A 22 -6.66 9.35 -19.49
N GLY A 23 -7.75 8.78 -20.01
CA GLY A 23 -7.77 8.20 -21.36
C GLY A 23 -6.97 6.89 -21.49
N ARG A 24 -6.66 6.24 -20.36
CA ARG A 24 -6.12 4.87 -20.32
C ARG A 24 -7.24 3.85 -20.56
N GLU A 25 -6.91 2.76 -21.23
CA GLU A 25 -7.84 1.61 -21.38
C GLU A 25 -7.92 0.74 -20.11
N GLN A 26 -6.92 0.85 -19.23
CA GLN A 26 -6.81 0.07 -17.99
C GLN A 26 -7.38 0.86 -16.80
N SER A 27 -7.89 0.15 -15.79
CA SER A 27 -8.34 0.76 -14.54
C SER A 27 -7.15 1.30 -13.73
N ASP A 28 -7.42 2.24 -12.83
CA ASP A 28 -6.39 2.80 -11.92
C ASP A 28 -5.78 1.70 -11.03
N LEU A 29 -6.60 0.70 -10.64
CA LEU A 29 -6.13 -0.51 -9.98
C LEU A 29 -5.19 -1.33 -10.88
N ASP A 30 -5.59 -1.67 -12.11
CA ASP A 30 -4.78 -2.52 -13.00
C ASP A 30 -3.43 -1.89 -13.33
N TRP A 31 -3.42 -0.57 -13.59
CA TRP A 31 -2.21 0.17 -13.84
C TRP A 31 -1.28 0.12 -12.61
N SER A 32 -1.86 0.30 -11.43
CA SER A 32 -1.07 0.33 -10.20
C SER A 32 -0.54 -1.02 -9.80
N MET A 33 -1.33 -2.06 -10.05
CA MET A 33 -0.99 -3.43 -9.78
C MET A 33 0.20 -3.90 -10.61
N GLN A 34 0.43 -3.37 -11.83
CA GLN A 34 1.63 -3.70 -12.61
C GLN A 34 2.92 -3.40 -11.82
N TYR A 35 2.99 -2.24 -11.18
CA TYR A 35 4.15 -1.87 -10.36
C TYR A 35 4.31 -2.81 -9.16
N ILE A 36 3.21 -3.12 -8.46
CA ILE A 36 3.22 -4.00 -7.29
C ILE A 36 3.61 -5.42 -7.68
N TRP A 37 3.09 -5.92 -8.80
CA TRP A 37 3.41 -7.24 -9.30
C TRP A 37 4.87 -7.39 -9.70
N ASP A 38 5.47 -6.39 -10.33
CA ASP A 38 6.89 -6.40 -10.64
C ASP A 38 7.72 -6.49 -9.36
N LYS A 39 7.38 -5.69 -8.32
CA LYS A 39 8.08 -5.73 -7.03
C LYS A 39 7.94 -7.06 -6.30
N ILE A 40 6.73 -7.63 -6.27
CA ILE A 40 6.52 -8.92 -5.62
C ILE A 40 7.21 -10.03 -6.42
N THR A 41 7.15 -9.99 -7.74
CA THR A 41 7.80 -10.98 -8.61
C THR A 41 9.32 -10.94 -8.44
N ASP A 42 9.94 -9.76 -8.32
CA ASP A 42 11.36 -9.62 -8.02
C ASP A 42 11.73 -10.31 -6.69
N ILE A 43 10.90 -10.14 -5.66
CA ILE A 43 11.10 -10.76 -4.33
C ILE A 43 10.95 -12.29 -4.41
N VAL A 44 9.91 -12.77 -5.08
CA VAL A 44 9.66 -14.21 -5.25
C VAL A 44 10.74 -14.86 -6.11
N ALA A 45 11.18 -14.19 -7.18
CA ALA A 45 12.26 -14.65 -8.06
C ALA A 45 13.61 -14.72 -7.32
N ALA A 46 13.86 -13.80 -6.38
CA ALA A 46 15.04 -13.89 -5.51
C ALA A 46 15.03 -15.14 -4.61
N ASN A 47 13.84 -15.72 -4.33
CA ASN A 47 13.61 -16.95 -3.56
C ASN A 47 14.39 -16.99 -2.23
N ARG A 48 14.45 -15.85 -1.54
CA ARG A 48 15.15 -15.71 -0.26
C ARG A 48 14.16 -15.83 0.89
N LYS A 49 14.43 -16.75 1.83
CA LYS A 49 13.66 -16.86 3.08
C LYS A 49 13.71 -15.62 3.98
N THR A 50 14.63 -14.69 3.70
CA THR A 50 14.80 -13.44 4.44
C THR A 50 13.96 -12.30 3.90
N LEU A 51 13.33 -12.45 2.74
CA LEU A 51 12.39 -11.48 2.18
C LEU A 51 10.98 -11.99 2.41
N CYS A 52 10.22 -11.26 3.21
CA CYS A 52 8.84 -11.60 3.54
C CYS A 52 7.91 -10.51 3.03
N VAL A 53 6.80 -10.95 2.43
CA VAL A 53 5.78 -10.10 1.84
C VAL A 53 4.44 -10.38 2.51
N GLY A 54 3.72 -9.33 2.85
CA GLY A 54 2.31 -9.37 3.27
C GLY A 54 1.47 -8.43 2.41
N VAL A 55 0.18 -8.71 2.28
CA VAL A 55 -0.75 -7.88 1.50
C VAL A 55 -2.04 -7.65 2.28
N VAL A 56 -2.42 -6.38 2.38
CA VAL A 56 -3.64 -5.89 3.03
C VAL A 56 -4.49 -5.19 1.98
N GLY A 57 -5.75 -5.55 1.89
CA GLY A 57 -6.77 -4.85 1.12
C GLY A 57 -7.48 -3.82 2.01
N LEU A 58 -7.58 -2.60 1.50
CA LEU A 58 -8.34 -1.49 2.06
C LEU A 58 -9.63 -1.33 1.24
N ARG A 59 -10.74 -0.96 1.90
CA ARG A 59 -12.09 -0.86 1.32
C ARG A 59 -12.58 -2.16 0.68
N THR A 60 -12.27 -3.29 1.30
CA THR A 60 -12.78 -4.59 0.87
C THR A 60 -14.24 -4.78 1.29
N ASP A 61 -15.01 -5.53 0.50
CA ASP A 61 -16.40 -5.86 0.83
C ASP A 61 -16.50 -6.74 2.10
N GLU A 62 -15.45 -7.52 2.36
CA GLU A 62 -15.29 -8.30 3.59
C GLU A 62 -14.34 -7.60 4.58
N THR A 63 -14.42 -8.00 5.85
CA THR A 63 -13.45 -7.61 6.88
C THR A 63 -12.79 -8.88 7.39
N SER A 64 -11.47 -8.94 7.30
CA SER A 64 -10.68 -10.09 7.71
C SER A 64 -9.33 -9.61 8.22
N ASN A 65 -9.29 -9.13 9.46
CA ASN A 65 -8.06 -8.67 10.08
C ASN A 65 -8.07 -8.97 11.58
N ARG A 66 -6.90 -8.93 12.23
CA ARG A 66 -6.77 -9.29 13.66
C ARG A 66 -7.43 -8.30 14.60
N LEU A 67 -7.71 -7.08 14.13
CA LEU A 67 -8.33 -5.98 14.87
C LEU A 67 -9.81 -5.82 14.48
N GLN A 68 -10.39 -6.77 13.74
CA GLN A 68 -11.78 -6.68 13.26
C GLN A 68 -12.83 -6.64 14.38
N ASP A 69 -12.45 -7.07 15.59
CA ASP A 69 -13.32 -7.03 16.77
C ASP A 69 -13.32 -5.63 17.43
N ASP A 70 -12.41 -4.73 17.03
CA ASP A 70 -12.33 -3.35 17.48
C ASP A 70 -13.05 -2.40 16.49
N ASP A 71 -13.73 -1.38 17.01
CA ASP A 71 -14.42 -0.37 16.19
C ASP A 71 -13.41 0.39 15.30
N GLY A 72 -13.73 0.56 14.02
CA GLY A 72 -12.93 1.36 13.06
C GLY A 72 -12.00 0.56 12.13
N TYR A 73 -11.95 -0.77 12.25
CA TYR A 73 -11.18 -1.65 11.35
C TYR A 73 -12.04 -2.41 10.35
N GLU A 74 -13.23 -1.90 10.06
CA GLU A 74 -14.15 -2.43 9.06
C GLU A 74 -13.62 -2.22 7.63
N ASN A 75 -14.02 -3.09 6.71
CA ASN A 75 -13.64 -3.06 5.30
C ASN A 75 -12.12 -3.15 5.05
N ILE A 76 -11.41 -3.82 5.96
CA ILE A 76 -9.97 -4.11 5.83
C ILE A 76 -9.77 -5.62 5.93
N SER A 77 -9.09 -6.18 4.92
CA SER A 77 -8.83 -7.62 4.83
C SER A 77 -7.36 -7.93 4.57
N VAL A 78 -6.79 -8.85 5.35
CA VAL A 78 -5.45 -9.40 5.12
C VAL A 78 -5.56 -10.46 4.03
N LEU A 79 -5.21 -10.09 2.80
CA LEU A 79 -5.24 -10.99 1.64
C LEU A 79 -4.09 -12.00 1.67
N GLN A 80 -2.96 -11.61 2.27
CA GLN A 80 -1.79 -12.46 2.45
C GLN A 80 -1.06 -12.11 3.74
N GLU A 81 -0.94 -13.11 4.61
CA GLU A 81 -0.14 -13.00 5.83
C GLU A 81 1.34 -12.76 5.52
N LEU A 82 2.00 -11.99 6.38
CA LEU A 82 3.41 -11.64 6.22
C LEU A 82 4.30 -12.88 6.34
N GLY A 83 4.97 -13.25 5.25
CA GLY A 83 5.80 -14.43 5.21
C GLY A 83 6.58 -14.59 3.90
N PRO A 84 7.39 -15.66 3.76
CA PRO A 84 8.03 -15.97 2.50
C PRO A 84 6.96 -16.31 1.44
N MET A 85 6.99 -15.60 0.32
CA MET A 85 6.03 -15.79 -0.75
C MET A 85 6.58 -16.75 -1.82
N THR A 86 5.72 -17.63 -2.32
CA THR A 86 6.01 -18.53 -3.44
C THR A 86 5.27 -18.10 -4.70
N MET A 87 5.68 -18.61 -5.86
CA MET A 87 4.97 -18.36 -7.13
C MET A 87 3.51 -18.85 -7.11
N SER A 88 3.19 -19.87 -6.31
CA SER A 88 1.79 -20.32 -6.15
C SER A 88 0.97 -19.33 -5.34
N SER A 89 1.51 -18.81 -4.24
CA SER A 89 0.84 -17.78 -3.43
C SER A 89 0.63 -16.49 -4.22
N LEU A 90 1.61 -16.10 -5.04
CA LEU A 90 1.49 -14.96 -5.96
C LEU A 90 0.30 -15.12 -6.92
N ARG A 91 0.14 -16.31 -7.53
CA ARG A 91 -0.98 -16.61 -8.43
C ARG A 91 -2.33 -16.60 -7.71
N SER A 92 -2.39 -17.11 -6.48
CA SER A 92 -3.61 -17.06 -5.67
C SER A 92 -3.98 -15.61 -5.33
N LEU A 93 -3.00 -14.80 -4.93
CA LEU A 93 -3.21 -13.39 -4.63
C LEU A 93 -3.72 -12.61 -5.86
N GLN A 94 -3.17 -12.90 -7.05
CA GLN A 94 -3.65 -12.32 -8.31
C GLN A 94 -5.12 -12.61 -8.61
N GLN A 95 -5.67 -13.72 -8.12
CA GLN A 95 -7.08 -14.08 -8.32
C GLN A 95 -8.02 -13.44 -7.31
N VAL A 96 -7.50 -13.07 -6.13
CA VAL A 96 -8.28 -12.48 -5.03
C VAL A 96 -8.37 -10.96 -5.18
N ILE A 97 -7.35 -10.32 -5.75
CA ILE A 97 -7.33 -8.87 -5.93
C ILE A 97 -8.32 -8.49 -7.03
N ALA A 98 -9.40 -7.84 -6.62
CA ALA A 98 -10.42 -7.26 -7.47
C ALA A 98 -10.92 -5.97 -6.81
N PRO A 99 -11.40 -4.99 -7.61
CA PRO A 99 -12.04 -3.82 -7.05
C PRO A 99 -13.35 -4.23 -6.36
N SER A 100 -13.55 -3.71 -5.16
CA SER A 100 -14.73 -3.89 -4.33
C SER A 100 -15.79 -2.82 -4.63
N SER A 101 -17.02 -3.09 -4.21
CA SER A 101 -18.14 -2.15 -4.33
C SER A 101 -18.19 -1.12 -3.21
N THR A 102 -17.28 -1.27 -2.25
CA THR A 102 -17.25 -0.53 -1.00
C THR A 102 -16.50 0.81 -1.15
N ILE A 103 -17.06 1.85 -0.52
CA ILE A 103 -16.49 3.21 -0.46
C ILE A 103 -15.95 3.51 0.95
N SER A 104 -16.44 2.80 1.97
CA SER A 104 -16.01 2.93 3.36
C SER A 104 -14.72 2.17 3.65
N GLY A 105 -13.87 2.76 4.49
CA GLY A 105 -12.61 2.18 4.91
C GLY A 105 -11.57 3.28 5.09
N ASP A 106 -10.95 3.30 6.26
CA ASP A 106 -9.96 4.30 6.63
C ASP A 106 -8.54 3.85 6.30
N ALA A 107 -7.81 4.73 5.61
CA ALA A 107 -6.42 4.51 5.24
C ALA A 107 -5.52 4.39 6.48
N ILE A 108 -5.83 5.12 7.55
CA ILE A 108 -5.05 5.12 8.78
C ILE A 108 -5.24 3.79 9.53
N SER A 109 -6.47 3.29 9.66
CA SER A 109 -6.75 1.93 10.16
C SER A 109 -5.99 0.84 9.38
N ALA A 110 -5.92 0.93 8.04
CA ALA A 110 -5.16 -0.04 7.24
C ALA A 110 -3.64 0.01 7.51
N ILE A 111 -3.08 1.21 7.75
CA ILE A 111 -1.69 1.36 8.19
C ILE A 111 -1.48 0.71 9.55
N VAL A 112 -2.40 0.88 10.50
CA VAL A 112 -2.31 0.25 11.83
C VAL A 112 -2.30 -1.27 11.72
N VAL A 113 -3.17 -1.85 10.90
CA VAL A 113 -3.19 -3.30 10.63
C VAL A 113 -1.86 -3.77 10.05
N ALA A 114 -1.29 -3.03 9.08
CA ALA A 114 0.01 -3.36 8.50
C ALA A 114 1.17 -3.27 9.53
N VAL A 115 1.13 -2.28 10.42
CA VAL A 115 2.09 -2.14 11.52
C VAL A 115 1.98 -3.32 12.49
N ASP A 116 0.77 -3.72 12.87
CA ASP A 116 0.54 -4.88 13.74
C ASP A 116 1.06 -6.19 13.12
N MET A 117 0.81 -6.39 11.82
CA MET A 117 1.35 -7.54 11.08
C MET A 117 2.88 -7.58 11.13
N ILE A 118 3.54 -6.45 10.91
CA ILE A 118 5.01 -6.35 10.96
C ILE A 118 5.53 -6.58 12.38
N ASP A 119 4.92 -5.97 13.39
CA ASP A 119 5.35 -6.09 14.78
C ASP A 119 5.19 -7.53 15.29
N THR A 120 4.06 -8.17 14.98
CA THR A 120 3.79 -9.57 15.32
C THR A 120 4.79 -10.53 14.68
N PHE A 121 5.12 -10.31 13.40
CA PHE A 121 6.03 -11.17 12.65
C PHE A 121 7.50 -10.96 13.04
N THR A 122 7.94 -9.70 13.10
CA THR A 122 9.36 -9.36 13.33
C THR A 122 9.74 -9.40 14.81
N LYS A 123 8.76 -9.21 15.72
CA LYS A 123 8.97 -9.14 17.17
C LYS A 123 10.07 -8.12 17.49
N LYS A 124 10.99 -8.46 18.41
CA LYS A 124 12.14 -7.62 18.79
C LYS A 124 13.39 -7.85 17.91
N LEU A 125 13.27 -8.54 16.78
CA LEU A 125 14.41 -8.85 15.91
C LEU A 125 14.74 -7.68 14.98
N LYS A 126 16.00 -7.60 14.55
CA LYS A 126 16.43 -6.63 13.54
C LYS A 126 15.90 -7.03 12.15
N TRP A 127 14.98 -6.23 11.63
CA TRP A 127 14.43 -6.33 10.27
C TRP A 127 14.40 -4.95 9.63
N ILE A 128 14.55 -4.90 8.32
CA ILE A 128 14.14 -3.76 7.49
C ILE A 128 12.64 -3.88 7.32
N ARG A 129 11.88 -2.88 7.77
CA ARG A 129 10.42 -2.90 7.78
C ARG A 129 9.90 -1.85 6.82
N LYS A 130 9.08 -2.26 5.87
CA LYS A 130 8.53 -1.37 4.84
C LYS A 130 7.03 -1.58 4.73
N VAL A 131 6.30 -0.48 4.62
CA VAL A 131 4.89 -0.46 4.26
C VAL A 131 4.78 0.34 2.97
N VAL A 132 4.14 -0.24 1.96
CA VAL A 132 3.89 0.43 0.68
C VAL A 132 2.38 0.48 0.49
N MET A 133 1.80 1.67 0.50
CA MET A 133 0.38 1.89 0.29
C MET A 133 0.13 2.39 -1.13
N VAL A 134 -0.87 1.82 -1.81
CA VAL A 134 -1.38 2.29 -3.10
C VAL A 134 -2.79 2.78 -2.89
N THR A 135 -3.08 4.03 -3.28
CA THR A 135 -4.41 4.63 -3.13
C THR A 135 -4.64 5.74 -4.15
N ASP A 136 -5.91 5.99 -4.47
CA ASP A 136 -6.36 7.16 -5.23
C ASP A 136 -6.59 8.41 -4.36
N GLY A 137 -6.43 8.28 -3.03
CA GLY A 137 -6.63 9.38 -2.08
C GLY A 137 -8.07 9.85 -1.94
N GLN A 138 -9.06 9.13 -2.50
CA GLN A 138 -10.48 9.51 -2.42
C GLN A 138 -11.20 8.97 -1.17
N GLY A 139 -10.48 8.22 -0.32
CA GLY A 139 -11.01 7.68 0.92
C GLY A 139 -11.14 8.70 2.03
N ALA A 140 -12.02 8.39 2.99
CA ALA A 140 -11.98 9.04 4.28
C ALA A 140 -10.63 8.74 4.95
N ILE A 141 -10.02 9.78 5.52
CA ILE A 141 -8.84 9.69 6.38
C ILE A 141 -9.31 10.23 7.72
N ASP A 142 -9.32 9.37 8.74
CA ASP A 142 -9.49 9.85 10.11
C ASP A 142 -8.15 10.38 10.63
N ALA A 143 -8.10 11.68 10.92
CA ALA A 143 -6.88 12.36 11.29
C ALA A 143 -6.58 12.30 12.80
N ASP A 144 -7.54 11.84 13.62
CA ASP A 144 -7.48 11.97 15.07
C ASP A 144 -6.32 11.15 15.69
N ASP A 145 -5.86 10.07 15.03
CA ASP A 145 -4.81 9.17 15.52
C ASP A 145 -3.46 9.24 14.78
N ILE A 146 -3.30 10.17 13.83
CA ILE A 146 -2.10 10.23 12.97
C ILE A 146 -0.80 10.41 13.76
N GLU A 147 -0.80 11.23 14.81
CA GLU A 147 0.42 11.50 15.59
C GLU A 147 0.94 10.28 16.34
N ASP A 148 0.05 9.50 16.94
CA ASP A 148 0.43 8.33 17.73
C ASP A 148 0.83 7.17 16.83
N ILE A 149 0.20 7.05 15.66
CA ILE A 149 0.60 6.10 14.63
C ILE A 149 1.98 6.46 14.07
N ALA A 150 2.24 7.74 13.80
CA ALA A 150 3.56 8.20 13.36
C ALA A 150 4.65 7.89 14.40
N LYS A 151 4.38 8.08 15.70
CA LYS A 151 5.31 7.68 16.77
C LYS A 151 5.56 6.17 16.74
N LYS A 152 4.50 5.36 16.70
CA LYS A 152 4.61 3.89 16.67
C LYS A 152 5.42 3.40 15.47
N MET A 153 5.20 3.98 14.30
CA MET A 153 5.96 3.64 13.08
C MET A 153 7.44 4.01 13.20
N ASN A 154 7.76 5.18 13.76
CA ASN A 154 9.14 5.61 13.99
C ASN A 154 9.85 4.70 15.01
N ASP A 155 9.19 4.36 16.11
CA ASP A 155 9.71 3.46 17.14
C ASP A 155 9.97 2.05 16.58
N SER A 156 9.05 1.56 15.75
CA SER A 156 9.20 0.30 15.03
C SER A 156 10.12 0.41 13.80
N LYS A 157 10.67 1.58 13.48
CA LYS A 157 11.57 1.82 12.33
C LYS A 157 10.97 1.36 11.00
N ILE A 158 9.67 1.63 10.82
CA ILE A 158 8.91 1.27 9.63
C ILE A 158 9.01 2.41 8.63
N GLN A 159 9.41 2.08 7.39
CA GLN A 159 9.41 3.01 6.28
C GLN A 159 8.07 2.96 5.57
N LEU A 160 7.36 4.08 5.47
CA LEU A 160 6.11 4.19 4.71
C LEU A 160 6.37 4.83 3.36
N THR A 161 5.90 4.17 2.31
CA THR A 161 5.84 4.70 0.95
C THR A 161 4.39 4.74 0.52
N VAL A 162 3.88 5.92 0.17
CA VAL A 162 2.54 6.07 -0.41
C VAL A 162 2.69 6.31 -1.90
N LEU A 163 1.98 5.51 -2.70
CA LEU A 163 1.88 5.56 -4.14
C LEU A 163 0.48 6.06 -4.48
N GLY A 164 0.39 7.36 -4.72
CA GLY A 164 -0.82 8.03 -5.12
C GLY A 164 -1.06 7.91 -6.62
N VAL A 165 -2.21 7.39 -7.04
CA VAL A 165 -2.68 7.43 -8.43
C VAL A 165 -3.37 8.78 -8.66
N ASP A 166 -3.01 9.48 -9.74
CA ASP A 166 -3.63 10.76 -10.14
C ASP A 166 -3.52 11.92 -9.12
N PHE A 167 -2.49 11.91 -8.26
CA PHE A 167 -2.21 13.06 -7.39
C PHE A 167 -1.68 14.24 -8.20
N ASP A 168 -2.49 15.29 -8.36
CA ASP A 168 -2.06 16.58 -8.90
C ASP A 168 -1.05 17.25 -7.95
N ASN A 169 0.13 17.53 -8.48
CA ASN A 169 1.30 17.94 -7.69
C ASN A 169 1.29 19.45 -7.37
N LEU A 170 1.31 19.82 -6.07
CA LEU A 170 1.70 21.16 -5.63
C LEU A 170 3.00 21.21 -4.80
N GLU A 171 3.57 20.08 -4.35
CA GLU A 171 4.65 20.12 -3.36
C GLU A 171 5.84 19.15 -3.53
N TYR A 172 5.93 18.34 -4.60
CA TYR A 172 7.09 17.46 -4.81
C TYR A 172 7.72 17.62 -6.20
N GLY A 173 8.70 18.53 -6.29
CA GLY A 173 10.02 18.22 -6.85
C GLY A 173 10.24 17.93 -8.34
N PHE A 174 9.34 18.24 -9.28
CA PHE A 174 9.71 18.24 -10.71
C PHE A 174 9.07 19.42 -11.47
N LYS A 175 9.85 20.48 -11.71
CA LYS A 175 9.50 21.55 -12.65
C LYS A 175 10.13 21.25 -14.01
N GLU A 176 9.33 20.76 -14.94
CA GLU A 176 9.64 20.91 -16.37
C GLU A 176 9.22 22.32 -16.80
N GLU A 177 10.19 23.23 -16.89
CA GLU A 177 10.00 24.56 -17.45
C GLU A 177 9.84 24.46 -18.97
N ASN A 178 8.61 24.15 -19.43
CA ASN A 178 7.98 24.55 -20.70
C ASN A 178 6.81 23.59 -21.03
N LYS A 179 5.69 23.70 -20.31
CA LYS A 179 4.45 22.97 -20.66
C LYS A 179 3.59 23.79 -21.62
N SER A 180 3.29 23.21 -22.79
CA SER A 180 2.22 23.69 -23.66
C SER A 180 0.86 23.36 -23.05
N SER A 181 -0.13 24.22 -23.32
CA SER A 181 -1.46 24.29 -22.69
C SER A 181 -2.38 23.08 -22.88
N ILE A 182 -1.91 22.02 -23.58
CA ILE A 182 -2.65 20.77 -23.81
C ILE A 182 -2.13 19.63 -22.91
N LYS A 183 -0.95 19.79 -22.29
CA LYS A 183 -0.28 18.77 -21.45
C LYS A 183 -0.47 18.98 -19.93
N ALA A 184 -1.49 19.75 -19.54
CA ALA A 184 -1.68 20.21 -18.17
C ALA A 184 -2.63 19.35 -17.31
N SER A 185 -3.44 18.46 -17.89
CA SER A 185 -4.59 17.87 -17.18
C SER A 185 -4.45 16.42 -16.73
N CYS A 186 -3.37 15.70 -17.06
CA CYS A 186 -3.05 14.44 -16.40
C CYS A 186 -1.63 13.98 -16.70
N PHE A 187 -0.84 13.78 -15.65
CA PHE A 187 0.37 12.97 -15.72
C PHE A 187 0.02 11.57 -15.20
N PRO A 188 0.13 10.49 -15.99
CA PRO A 188 0.03 9.13 -15.49
C PRO A 188 1.33 8.81 -14.74
N GLY A 189 1.50 9.42 -13.57
CA GLY A 189 2.66 9.29 -12.72
C GLY A 189 2.19 8.90 -11.33
N PHE A 190 2.90 7.97 -10.71
CA PHE A 190 2.73 7.75 -9.29
C PHE A 190 3.36 8.90 -8.54
N LEU A 191 2.60 9.57 -7.68
CA LEU A 191 3.22 10.39 -6.65
C LEU A 191 3.73 9.44 -5.56
N MET A 192 5.04 9.27 -5.52
CA MET A 192 5.71 8.45 -4.51
C MET A 192 6.14 9.35 -3.34
N ALA A 193 5.35 9.38 -2.27
CA ALA A 193 5.72 10.02 -1.03
C ALA A 193 6.43 8.99 -0.12
N VAL A 194 7.74 9.13 0.03
CA VAL A 194 8.51 8.32 1.00
C VAL A 194 8.57 9.08 2.32
N PHE A 195 7.81 8.63 3.31
CA PHE A 195 7.88 9.14 4.66
C PHE A 195 9.00 8.40 5.40
N ASN A 196 10.16 9.05 5.48
CA ASN A 196 11.29 8.59 6.28
C ASN A 196 11.87 9.77 7.06
N ARG A 197 11.24 10.15 8.18
CA ARG A 197 11.89 11.04 9.14
C ARG A 197 12.86 10.22 9.96
N HIS A 198 14.08 10.07 9.45
CA HIS A 198 15.22 9.83 10.32
C HIS A 198 15.43 11.10 11.16
N ALA A 199 14.92 11.09 12.38
CA ALA A 199 15.37 11.96 13.46
C ALA A 199 16.34 11.17 14.35
#